data_AF-A0A1X7TZH6-F1
#
_entry.id   AF-A0A1X7TZH6-F1
#
_cell.length_a   1.000
_cell.length_b   1.000
_cell.length_c   1.000
_cell.angle_alpha   90.00
_cell.angle_beta   90.00
_cell.angle_gamma   90.00
#
_symmetry.space_group_name_H-M   'P 1'
#
loop_
_entity.id
_entity.type
_entity.pdbx_description
1 polymer ?
#
loop_
_entity_poly.entity_id
_entity_poly.type
_entity_poly.pdbx_seq_one_letter_code
_entity_poly.pdbx_strand_id
1 'polypeptide(L)'
;MADDTWQSKSSGKKPCRACTDFKTWSKQQKQNNTGQSSQSSSPKVTEEAPKPPADCPVDKDQLGRATWTFLHTMAAYYPEAPSTSQQQEMTMMMRTFSKYYPCDYCSHHMREW
;
A
#
# COMPACT_ATOMS: atom_id res chain seq x y z
N MET A 1 21.29 23.26 -6.11
CA MET A 1 20.28 22.85 -5.11
C MET A 1 19.04 22.54 -5.92
N ALA A 2 18.87 21.26 -6.28
CA ALA A 2 17.74 20.82 -7.09
C ALA A 2 16.51 20.73 -6.18
N ASP A 3 15.41 21.30 -6.65
CA ASP A 3 14.15 21.40 -5.93
C ASP A 3 13.45 20.04 -6.00
N ASP A 4 13.72 19.16 -5.02
CA ASP A 4 13.07 17.85 -4.83
C ASP A 4 11.64 18.00 -4.27
N THR A 5 10.86 18.94 -4.82
CA THR A 5 9.42 18.98 -4.54
C THR A 5 8.75 17.87 -5.32
N TRP A 6 8.41 16.79 -4.63
CA TRP A 6 7.40 15.83 -5.02
C TRP A 6 6.10 16.61 -5.31
N GLN A 7 5.91 17.04 -6.55
CA GLN A 7 4.75 17.83 -6.95
C GLN A 7 3.51 16.94 -6.94
N SER A 8 2.92 16.80 -5.76
CA SER A 8 1.51 16.50 -5.63
C SER A 8 0.74 17.67 -6.26
N LYS A 9 0.42 17.56 -7.56
CA LYS A 9 -0.58 18.40 -8.21
C LYS A 9 -1.95 18.09 -7.59
N SER A 10 -2.22 18.64 -6.42
CA SER A 10 -3.55 18.74 -5.85
C SER A 10 -3.95 20.22 -5.78
N SER A 11 -4.24 20.80 -6.94
CA SER A 11 -5.07 22.00 -7.00
C SER A 11 -6.51 21.57 -6.67
N GLY A 12 -6.85 21.65 -5.38
CA GLY A 12 -8.15 21.27 -4.82
C GLY A 12 -8.04 20.04 -3.94
N LYS A 13 -8.20 20.23 -2.62
CA LYS A 13 -8.10 19.20 -1.57
C LYS A 13 -9.11 18.06 -1.78
N LYS A 14 -8.79 17.11 -2.65
CA LYS A 14 -9.46 15.80 -2.69
C LYS A 14 -8.83 14.93 -1.60
N PRO A 15 -9.61 14.29 -0.71
CA PRO A 15 -9.03 13.43 0.31
C PRO A 15 -8.30 12.26 -0.38
N CYS A 16 -6.98 12.21 -0.25
CA CYS A 16 -6.20 11.07 -0.73
C CYS A 16 -6.49 9.85 0.15
N ARG A 17 -6.82 8.71 -0.47
CA ARG A 17 -7.03 7.45 0.25
C ARG A 17 -5.76 6.98 0.99
N ALA A 18 -4.58 7.30 0.47
CA ALA A 18 -3.31 6.99 1.15
C ALA A 18 -3.08 7.84 2.42
N CYS A 19 -3.67 9.04 2.52
CA CYS A 19 -3.43 9.97 3.64
C CYS A 19 -4.64 10.12 4.58
N THR A 20 -5.76 9.44 4.30
CA THR A 20 -6.96 9.46 5.15
C THR A 20 -7.35 8.05 5.52
N ASP A 21 -7.63 7.83 6.81
CA ASP A 21 -8.12 6.55 7.28
C ASP A 21 -9.57 6.33 6.86
N PHE A 22 -9.95 5.05 6.74
CA PHE A 22 -11.30 4.66 6.30
C PHE A 22 -12.42 5.26 7.16
N LYS A 23 -12.18 5.47 8.46
CA LYS A 23 -13.17 6.02 9.39
C LYS A 23 -13.39 7.51 9.14
N THR A 24 -12.32 8.25 8.84
CA THR A 24 -12.40 9.66 8.42
C THR A 24 -13.09 9.78 7.06
N TRP A 25 -12.77 8.91 6.09
CA TRP A 25 -13.45 8.86 4.79
C TRP A 25 -14.96 8.53 4.91
N SER A 26 -15.32 7.51 5.70
CA SER A 26 -16.71 7.10 5.92
C SER A 26 -17.54 8.19 6.63
N LYS A 27 -16.95 8.89 7.61
CA LYS A 27 -17.59 10.04 8.26
C LYS A 27 -17.80 11.21 7.30
N GLN A 28 -16.85 11.47 6.41
CA GLN A 28 -16.95 12.52 5.41
C GLN A 28 -18.01 12.20 4.35
N GLN A 29 -18.21 10.93 4.01
CA GLN A 29 -19.30 10.47 3.14
C GLN A 29 -20.67 10.53 3.82
N LYS A 30 -20.74 10.28 5.15
CA LYS A 30 -21.97 10.39 5.95
C LYS A 30 -22.44 11.85 6.12
N GLN A 31 -21.53 12.82 6.10
CA GLN A 31 -21.88 14.25 6.14
C GLN A 31 -22.38 14.78 4.79
N ASN A 32 -22.03 14.15 3.67
CA ASN A 32 -22.49 14.54 2.33
C ASN A 32 -23.76 13.80 1.86
N ASN A 33 -24.27 12.82 2.61
CA ASN A 33 -25.43 12.04 2.21
C ASN A 33 -26.41 11.84 3.37
N THR A 34 -27.34 12.78 3.53
CA THR A 34 -28.56 12.62 4.32
C THR A 34 -29.47 11.62 3.61
N GLY A 35 -29.30 10.33 3.88
CA GLY A 35 -30.18 9.31 3.30
C GLY A 35 -29.70 7.88 3.49
N GLN A 36 -30.32 7.21 4.46
CA GLN A 36 -30.48 5.76 4.61
C GLN A 36 -29.25 4.87 4.86
N SER A 37 -29.20 4.45 6.12
CA SER A 37 -28.62 3.21 6.62
C SER A 37 -29.07 1.99 5.83
N SER A 38 -28.12 1.09 5.53
CA SER A 38 -28.37 -0.36 5.53
C SER A 38 -27.08 -1.07 5.94
N GLN A 39 -27.05 -1.49 7.21
CA GLN A 39 -26.15 -2.52 7.72
C GLN A 39 -26.36 -3.81 6.92
N SER A 40 -25.30 -4.35 6.36
CA SER A 40 -25.22 -5.77 5.99
C SER A 40 -23.93 -6.33 6.55
N SER A 41 -23.99 -6.70 7.82
CA SER A 41 -23.01 -7.58 8.45
C SER A 41 -23.28 -9.02 8.02
N SER A 42 -22.48 -9.55 7.10
CA SER A 42 -22.33 -11.00 6.96
C SER A 42 -21.14 -11.45 7.80
N PRO A 43 -21.33 -12.36 8.76
CA PRO A 43 -20.22 -13.05 9.40
C PRO A 43 -19.75 -14.13 8.44
N LYS A 44 -18.66 -13.88 7.71
CA LYS A 44 -17.96 -14.95 7.01
C LYS A 44 -17.17 -15.73 8.07
N VAL A 45 -17.76 -16.83 8.53
CA VAL A 45 -17.06 -17.85 9.32
C VAL A 45 -15.85 -18.27 8.50
N THR A 46 -14.68 -17.84 8.96
CA THR A 46 -13.40 -18.36 8.48
C THR A 46 -12.88 -19.12 9.67
N GLU A 47 -12.76 -20.44 9.53
CA GLU A 47 -12.07 -21.31 10.46
C GLU A 47 -10.67 -20.72 10.68
N GLU A 48 -10.50 -20.05 11.81
CA GLU A 48 -9.33 -19.26 12.11
C GLU A 48 -8.23 -20.23 12.54
N ALA A 49 -7.31 -20.52 11.61
CA ALA A 49 -6.05 -21.17 11.96
C ALA A 49 -5.45 -20.45 13.18
N PRO A 50 -4.88 -21.18 14.16
CA PRO A 50 -4.41 -20.60 15.41
C PRO A 50 -3.48 -19.43 15.09
N LYS A 51 -3.91 -18.22 15.44
CA LYS A 51 -3.11 -17.01 15.25
C LYS A 51 -1.81 -17.21 16.02
N PRO A 52 -0.63 -17.02 15.37
CA PRO A 52 0.62 -17.04 16.09
C PRO A 52 0.59 -15.99 17.20
N PRO A 53 1.36 -16.18 18.29
CA PRO A 53 1.51 -15.18 19.34
C PRO A 53 1.75 -13.79 18.76
N ALA A 54 1.21 -12.74 19.38
CA ALA A 54 1.29 -11.37 18.87
C ALA A 54 2.74 -10.87 18.63
N ASP A 55 3.71 -11.52 19.27
CA ASP A 55 5.14 -11.21 19.17
C ASP A 55 5.86 -11.94 18.03
N CYS A 56 5.16 -12.78 17.26
CA CYS A 56 5.74 -13.47 16.12
C CYS A 56 5.66 -12.61 14.85
N PRO A 57 6.74 -12.54 14.04
CA PRO A 57 6.68 -11.99 12.70
C PRO A 57 5.60 -12.67 11.85
N VAL A 58 5.07 -11.93 10.88
CA VAL A 58 4.05 -12.44 9.95
C VAL A 58 4.56 -13.62 9.11
N ASP A 59 3.66 -14.51 8.72
CA ASP A 59 3.99 -15.62 7.82
C ASP A 59 4.31 -15.13 6.38
N LYS A 60 4.83 -16.04 5.55
CA LYS A 60 5.24 -15.73 4.17
C LYS A 60 4.11 -15.15 3.31
N ASP A 61 2.87 -15.60 3.53
CA ASP A 61 1.73 -15.26 2.69
C ASP A 61 1.13 -13.92 3.10
N GLN A 62 1.07 -13.65 4.41
CA GLN A 62 0.70 -12.36 4.95
C GLN A 62 1.75 -11.31 4.60
N LEU A 63 3.05 -11.63 4.72
CA LEU A 63 4.14 -10.77 4.28
C LEU A 63 3.99 -10.44 2.79
N GLY A 64 3.83 -11.46 1.95
CA GLY A 64 3.66 -11.28 0.50
C GLY A 64 2.48 -10.38 0.13
N ARG A 65 1.31 -10.59 0.74
CA ARG A 65 0.12 -9.73 0.51
C ARG A 65 0.37 -8.28 0.93
N ALA A 66 0.98 -8.07 2.09
CA ALA A 66 1.31 -6.73 2.58
C ALA A 66 2.31 -6.01 1.66
N THR A 67 3.34 -6.73 1.22
CA THR A 67 4.32 -6.25 0.25
C THR A 67 3.67 -5.87 -1.09
N TRP A 68 2.84 -6.73 -1.67
CA TRP A 68 2.14 -6.42 -2.93
C TRP A 68 1.25 -5.19 -2.79
N THR A 69 0.57 -5.06 -1.65
CA THR A 69 -0.25 -3.86 -1.35
C THR A 69 0.62 -2.60 -1.32
N PHE A 70 1.78 -2.65 -0.67
CA PHE A 70 2.73 -1.54 -0.64
C PHE A 70 3.23 -1.18 -2.05
N LEU A 71 3.71 -2.17 -2.81
CA LEU A 71 4.27 -1.95 -4.15
C LEU A 71 3.24 -1.38 -5.12
N HIS A 72 2.02 -1.93 -5.15
CA HIS A 72 0.95 -1.40 -6.02
C HIS A 72 0.49 -0.01 -5.59
N THR A 73 0.43 0.26 -4.29
CA THR A 73 0.09 1.61 -3.80
C THR A 73 1.18 2.60 -4.23
N MET A 74 2.46 2.27 -4.03
CA MET A 74 3.56 3.12 -4.48
C MET A 74 3.52 3.37 -5.99
N ALA A 75 3.27 2.33 -6.80
CA ALA A 75 3.14 2.44 -8.25
C ALA A 75 1.96 3.32 -8.67
N ALA A 76 0.81 3.24 -7.98
CA ALA A 76 -0.36 4.07 -8.27
C ALA A 76 -0.13 5.57 -8.01
N TYR A 77 0.89 5.91 -7.20
CA TYR A 77 1.30 7.29 -6.93
C TYR A 77 2.58 7.68 -7.67
N TYR A 78 3.18 6.78 -8.45
CA TYR A 78 4.36 7.09 -9.25
C TYR A 78 3.99 8.08 -10.37
N PRO A 79 4.81 9.11 -10.66
CA PRO A 79 4.46 10.13 -11.66
C PRO A 79 4.28 9.52 -13.07
N GLU A 80 3.28 10.02 -13.81
CA GLU A 80 3.07 9.65 -15.22
C GLU A 80 4.28 10.01 -16.11
N ALA A 81 4.98 11.09 -15.77
CA ALA A 81 6.18 11.57 -16.46
C ALA A 81 7.34 11.72 -15.46
N PRO A 82 8.00 10.63 -15.07
CA PRO A 82 9.06 10.66 -14.06
C PRO A 82 10.37 11.21 -14.63
N SER A 83 11.12 11.96 -13.81
CA SER A 83 12.46 12.40 -14.17
C SER A 83 13.43 11.22 -14.26
N THR A 84 14.57 11.41 -14.92
CA THR A 84 15.63 10.39 -14.99
C THR A 84 16.09 9.95 -13.59
N SER A 85 16.18 10.87 -12.63
CA SER A 85 16.55 10.55 -11.24
C SER A 85 15.49 9.66 -10.59
N GLN A 86 14.21 10.01 -10.72
CA GLN A 86 13.10 9.23 -10.17
C GLN A 86 13.03 7.81 -10.76
N GLN A 87 13.35 7.64 -12.05
CA GLN A 87 13.44 6.32 -12.68
C GLN A 87 14.60 5.49 -12.13
N GLN A 88 15.77 6.12 -11.96
CA GLN A 88 16.95 5.48 -11.40
C GLN A 88 16.75 5.07 -9.93
N GLU A 89 16.16 5.96 -9.13
CA GLU A 89 15.85 5.72 -7.72
C GLU A 89 14.84 4.59 -7.56
N MET A 90 13.77 4.56 -8.36
CA MET A 90 12.79 3.47 -8.34
C MET A 90 13.43 2.13 -8.72
N THR A 91 14.29 2.14 -9.74
CA THR A 91 15.06 0.94 -10.13
C THR A 91 15.98 0.46 -9.00
N MET A 92 16.69 1.39 -8.35
CA MET A 92 17.56 1.08 -7.22
C MET A 92 16.78 0.56 -6.01
N MET A 93 15.61 1.13 -5.74
CA MET A 93 14.71 0.69 -4.68
C MET A 93 14.25 -0.75 -4.93
N MET A 94 13.77 -1.09 -6.14
CA MET A 94 13.37 -2.47 -6.46
C MET A 94 14.53 -3.47 -6.37
N ARG A 95 15.72 -3.09 -6.87
CA ARG A 95 16.94 -3.92 -6.74
C ARG A 95 17.32 -4.17 -5.29
N THR A 96 17.30 -3.12 -4.46
CA THR A 96 17.64 -3.21 -3.04
C THR A 96 16.58 -4.02 -2.29
N PHE A 97 15.30 -3.75 -2.56
CA PHE A 97 14.16 -4.47 -2.01
C PHE A 97 14.27 -5.99 -2.24
N SER A 98 14.59 -6.41 -3.46
CA SER A 98 14.76 -7.82 -3.79
C SER A 98 15.91 -8.51 -3.02
N LYS A 99 16.94 -7.78 -2.58
CA LYS A 99 18.06 -8.33 -1.79
C LYS A 99 17.71 -8.54 -0.33
N TYR A 100 16.85 -7.67 0.22
CA TYR A 100 16.51 -7.68 1.64
C TYR A 100 15.14 -8.29 1.93
N TYR A 101 14.48 -8.87 0.93
CA TYR A 101 13.21 -9.54 1.14
C TYR A 101 13.40 -10.78 2.03
N PRO A 102 12.68 -10.90 3.17
CA PRO A 102 12.98 -11.92 4.20
C PRO A 102 12.86 -13.38 3.76
N CYS A 103 12.09 -13.68 2.72
CA CYS A 103 11.99 -15.03 2.15
C CYS A 103 13.11 -15.24 1.13
N ASP A 104 14.11 -16.06 1.45
CA ASP A 104 15.29 -16.29 0.62
C ASP A 104 14.95 -16.73 -0.82
N TYR A 105 14.20 -17.84 -0.97
CA TYR A 105 13.74 -18.33 -2.28
C TYR A 105 12.95 -17.26 -3.05
N CYS A 106 12.05 -16.54 -2.39
CA CYS A 106 11.27 -15.46 -3.02
C CYS A 106 12.19 -14.30 -3.45
N SER A 107 13.20 -13.97 -2.64
CA SER A 107 14.18 -12.92 -2.91
C SER A 107 15.02 -13.25 -4.13
N HIS A 108 15.44 -14.50 -4.28
CA HIS A 108 16.16 -15.02 -5.45
C HIS A 108 15.29 -14.92 -6.69
N HIS A 109 14.05 -15.38 -6.62
CA HIS A 109 13.11 -15.32 -7.73
C HIS A 109 12.87 -13.86 -8.21
N MET A 110 12.71 -12.91 -7.29
CA MET A 110 12.56 -11.47 -7.63
C MET A 110 13.82 -10.82 -8.22
N ARG A 111 14.99 -11.47 -8.19
CA ARG A 111 16.22 -10.97 -8.81
C ARG A 111 16.46 -11.57 -10.19
N GLU A 112 15.87 -12.72 -10.46
CA GLU A 112 15.95 -13.41 -11.75
C GLU A 112 14.95 -12.84 -12.75
N TRP A 113 13.82 -12.31 -12.27
CA TRP A 113 12.71 -11.76 -13.05
C TRP A 113 12.51 -10.27 -12.76
#